data_AF-M5TS98-F1
#
_entry.id   AF-M5TS98-F1
#
_cell.length_a   1.000
_cell.length_b   1.000
_cell.length_c   1.000
_cell.angle_alpha   90.00
_cell.angle_beta   90.00
_cell.angle_gamma   90.00
#
_symmetry.space_group_name_H-M   'P 1'
#
loop_
_entity.id
_entity.type
_entity.pdbx_description
1 polymer ?
#
loop_
_entity_poly.entity_id
_entity_poly.type
_entity_poly.pdbx_seq_one_letter_code
_entity_poly.pdbx_strand_id
1 'polypeptide(L)'
;MLLAMDDRLRPLIDDYKATVSRAVAALEATGIPRPSSTTEWVGYDVPGRGELAGGGEYFIHGFGCAVRLPDKSVDFDFGDDGQIDGFDWSRLSSFAGSKLAKRYGIRDDIELRALIDDAHASGELVHSGYILSFTRDSLSPGADETDCGEPDDAREPPS
;
A
#
# COMPACT_ATOMS: atom_id res chain seq x y z
N MET A 1 9.03 12.74 -22.71
CA MET A 1 8.49 11.36 -22.65
C MET A 1 8.68 10.92 -21.22
N LEU A 2 7.61 10.85 -20.42
CA LEU A 2 7.70 10.30 -19.07
C LEU A 2 8.12 8.83 -19.21
N LEU A 3 9.21 8.45 -18.56
CA LEU A 3 9.59 7.05 -18.43
C LEU A 3 8.59 6.42 -17.46
N ALA A 4 7.77 5.51 -17.97
CA ALA A 4 6.87 4.72 -17.14
C ALA A 4 7.70 3.87 -16.15
N MET A 5 7.11 3.53 -15.01
CA MET A 5 7.72 2.64 -14.03
C MET A 5 8.17 1.32 -14.71
N ASP A 6 9.37 0.83 -14.37
CA ASP A 6 9.90 -0.41 -14.94
C ASP A 6 8.91 -1.57 -14.77
N ASP A 7 8.65 -2.28 -15.87
CA ASP A 7 7.67 -3.38 -15.94
C ASP A 7 8.00 -4.54 -14.97
N ARG A 8 9.22 -4.59 -14.43
CA ARG A 8 9.65 -5.56 -13.40
C ARG A 8 9.30 -5.11 -11.99
N LEU A 9 9.24 -3.80 -11.76
CA LEU A 9 8.91 -3.23 -10.46
C LEU A 9 7.40 -3.32 -10.17
N ARG A 10 6.55 -3.12 -11.20
CA ARG A 10 5.09 -3.16 -11.06
C ARG A 10 4.57 -4.47 -10.44
N PRO A 11 4.93 -5.67 -10.95
CA PRO A 11 4.43 -6.92 -10.39
C PRO A 11 4.92 -7.18 -8.95
N LEU A 12 6.11 -6.69 -8.58
CA LEU A 12 6.61 -6.82 -7.21
C LEU A 12 5.76 -5.98 -6.24
N ILE A 13 5.48 -4.72 -6.61
CA ILE A 13 4.62 -3.83 -5.82
C ILE A 13 3.20 -4.41 -5.72
N ASP A 14 2.63 -4.87 -6.83
CA ASP A 14 1.27 -5.40 -6.86
C ASP A 14 1.14 -6.69 -6.02
N ASP A 15 2.09 -7.62 -6.13
CA ASP A 15 2.13 -8.84 -5.30
C ASP A 15 2.28 -8.50 -3.80
N TYR A 16 3.11 -7.50 -3.47
CA TYR A 16 3.29 -7.02 -2.09
C TYR A 16 1.96 -6.46 -1.54
N LYS A 17 1.36 -5.49 -2.24
CA LYS A 17 0.10 -4.85 -1.84
C LYS A 17 -1.04 -5.86 -1.69
N ALA A 18 -1.16 -6.81 -2.62
CA ALA A 18 -2.15 -7.87 -2.54
C ALA A 18 -1.94 -8.76 -1.30
N THR A 19 -0.68 -9.03 -0.93
CA THR A 19 -0.37 -9.80 0.29
C THR A 19 -0.65 -8.99 1.56
N VAL A 20 -0.33 -7.68 1.59
CA VAL A 20 -0.69 -6.80 2.71
C VAL A 20 -2.21 -6.75 2.90
N SER A 21 -2.98 -6.61 1.82
CA SER A 21 -4.45 -6.63 1.88
C SER A 21 -4.98 -7.92 2.50
N ARG A 22 -4.44 -9.08 2.11
CA ARG A 22 -4.77 -10.38 2.74
C ARG A 22 -4.38 -10.42 4.22
N ALA A 23 -3.21 -9.88 4.57
CA ALA A 23 -2.72 -9.86 5.94
C ALA A 23 -3.59 -8.98 6.84
N VAL A 24 -4.00 -7.79 6.37
CA VAL A 24 -4.92 -6.89 7.07
C VAL A 24 -6.28 -7.55 7.27
N ALA A 25 -6.84 -8.18 6.22
CA ALA A 25 -8.11 -8.89 6.37
C ALA A 25 -8.02 -10.05 7.39
N ALA A 26 -6.86 -10.71 7.49
CA ALA A 26 -6.64 -11.76 8.49
C ALA A 26 -6.54 -11.21 9.93
N LEU A 27 -5.97 -10.00 10.11
CA LEU A 27 -5.98 -9.29 11.39
C LEU A 27 -7.39 -8.84 11.78
N GLU A 28 -8.17 -8.33 10.84
CA GLU A 28 -9.56 -7.95 11.10
C GLU A 28 -10.41 -9.14 11.54
N ALA A 29 -10.18 -10.32 10.94
CA ALA A 29 -10.83 -11.56 11.32
C ALA A 29 -10.48 -12.05 12.74
N THR A 30 -9.39 -11.57 13.35
CA THR A 30 -9.07 -11.84 14.77
C THR A 30 -9.62 -10.79 15.73
N GLY A 31 -10.32 -9.78 15.20
CA GLY A 31 -10.88 -8.68 15.98
C GLY A 31 -9.95 -7.48 16.13
N ILE A 32 -8.86 -7.40 15.35
CA ILE A 32 -8.00 -6.21 15.28
C ILE A 32 -8.45 -5.38 14.06
N PRO A 33 -9.28 -4.34 14.23
CA PRO A 33 -9.83 -3.59 13.10
C PRO A 33 -8.74 -2.81 12.37
N ARG A 34 -8.91 -2.57 11.07
CA ARG A 34 -8.04 -1.66 10.33
C ARG A 34 -8.14 -0.24 10.94
N PRO A 35 -7.00 0.40 11.27
CA PRO A 35 -7.00 1.75 11.82
C PRO A 35 -7.34 2.77 10.74
N SER A 36 -8.01 3.85 11.14
CA SER A 36 -8.27 5.04 10.32
C SER A 36 -7.06 5.96 10.19
N SER A 37 -6.03 5.79 11.04
CA SER A 37 -4.78 6.53 10.99
C SER A 37 -3.64 5.76 11.66
N THR A 38 -2.39 6.08 11.33
CA THR A 38 -1.22 5.54 12.05
C THR A 38 -1.25 5.90 13.55
N THR A 39 -1.82 7.06 13.91
CA THR A 39 -1.95 7.46 15.32
C THR A 39 -2.90 6.54 16.08
N GLU A 40 -4.03 6.17 15.45
CA GLU A 40 -4.97 5.22 16.03
C GLU A 40 -4.32 3.84 16.19
N TRP A 41 -3.57 3.37 15.19
CA TRP A 41 -2.84 2.10 15.24
C TRP A 41 -1.94 1.98 16.48
N VAL A 42 -1.13 3.02 16.73
CA VAL A 42 -0.22 3.06 17.89
C VAL A 42 -0.98 3.09 19.22
N GLY A 43 -2.23 3.56 19.22
CA GLY A 43 -3.11 3.59 20.38
C GLY A 43 -3.86 2.29 20.67
N TYR A 44 -3.79 1.28 19.80
CA TYR A 44 -4.49 0.02 20.02
C TYR A 44 -3.98 -0.74 21.25
N ASP A 45 -4.91 -1.07 22.15
CA ASP A 45 -4.65 -1.94 23.30
C ASP A 45 -4.92 -3.40 22.91
N VAL A 46 -4.02 -3.97 22.10
CA VAL A 46 -4.07 -5.36 21.66
C VAL A 46 -2.73 -6.05 21.94
N PRO A 47 -2.69 -7.39 22.08
CA PRO A 47 -1.43 -8.11 22.26
C PRO A 47 -0.45 -7.81 21.12
N GLY A 48 0.80 -7.52 21.43
CA GLY A 48 1.83 -7.24 20.41
C GLY A 48 2.18 -8.45 19.52
N ARG A 49 1.67 -9.64 19.83
CA ARG A 49 1.76 -10.85 19.01
C ARG A 49 0.57 -11.75 19.27
N GLY A 50 0.18 -12.54 18.27
CA GLY A 50 -0.88 -13.52 18.42
C GLY A 50 -1.08 -14.38 17.18
N GLU A 51 -2.07 -15.27 17.24
CA GLU A 51 -2.42 -16.16 16.14
C GLU A 51 -3.50 -15.56 15.25
N LEU A 52 -3.46 -15.90 13.96
CA LEU A 52 -4.48 -15.53 12.98
C LEU A 52 -5.61 -16.57 12.95
N ALA A 53 -6.85 -16.14 12.69
CA ALA A 53 -8.02 -17.02 12.65
C ALA A 53 -7.90 -18.15 11.59
N GLY A 54 -7.18 -17.90 10.49
CA GLY A 54 -6.90 -18.87 9.42
C GLY A 54 -5.59 -19.63 9.57
N GLY A 55 -4.93 -19.53 10.74
CA GLY A 55 -3.58 -20.03 10.98
C GLY A 55 -2.50 -19.04 10.55
N GLY A 56 -1.35 -19.13 11.20
CA GLY A 56 -0.28 -18.13 11.10
C GLY A 56 -0.21 -17.24 12.34
N GLU A 57 0.64 -16.23 12.30
CA GLU A 57 0.87 -15.33 13.44
C GLU A 57 1.10 -13.89 12.98
N TYR A 58 0.90 -12.96 13.89
CA TYR A 58 1.21 -11.55 13.70
C TYR A 58 2.14 -11.05 14.80
N PHE A 59 2.89 -10.00 14.46
CA PHE A 59 3.75 -9.25 15.37
C PHE A 59 3.61 -7.76 15.08
N ILE A 60 3.06 -7.02 16.03
CA ILE A 60 2.90 -5.57 15.95
C ILE A 60 4.24 -4.92 16.30
N HIS A 61 4.61 -3.92 15.52
CA HIS A 61 5.79 -3.10 15.73
C HIS A 61 5.46 -1.64 15.37
N GLY A 62 6.30 -0.70 15.80
CA GLY A 62 6.25 0.72 15.41
C GLY A 62 4.92 1.24 14.86
N PHE A 63 4.88 1.47 13.55
CA PHE A 63 3.72 1.97 12.82
C PHE A 63 2.99 0.88 12.02
N GLY A 64 3.29 -0.40 12.30
CA GLY A 64 2.95 -1.48 11.40
C GLY A 64 2.82 -2.85 12.03
N CYS A 65 2.81 -3.86 11.16
CA CYS A 65 2.66 -5.24 11.55
C CYS A 65 3.42 -6.16 10.59
N ALA A 66 4.14 -7.12 11.16
CA ALA A 66 4.64 -8.28 10.44
C ALA A 66 3.62 -9.41 10.58
N VAL A 67 3.16 -9.96 9.46
CA VAL A 67 2.16 -11.03 9.42
C VAL A 67 2.74 -12.21 8.67
N ARG A 68 2.70 -13.39 9.29
CA ARG A 68 3.03 -14.67 8.68
C ARG A 68 1.74 -15.44 8.39
N LEU A 69 1.31 -15.38 7.14
CA LEU A 69 0.25 -16.25 6.61
C LEU A 69 0.82 -17.67 6.37
N PRO A 70 -0.04 -18.68 6.16
CA PRO A 70 0.42 -20.05 5.91
C PRO A 70 1.36 -20.20 4.70
N ASP A 71 1.18 -19.37 3.67
CA ASP A 71 1.93 -19.41 2.41
C ASP A 71 3.01 -18.34 2.27
N LYS A 72 2.91 -17.25 3.04
CA LYS A 72 3.73 -16.04 2.81
C LYS A 72 3.81 -15.17 4.06
N SER A 73 4.95 -14.51 4.26
CA SER A 73 5.10 -13.44 5.25
C SER A 73 5.17 -12.07 4.57
N VAL A 74 4.65 -11.05 5.25
CA VAL A 74 4.71 -9.66 4.81
C VAL A 74 4.88 -8.73 6.01
N ASP A 75 5.63 -7.65 5.83
CA ASP A 75 5.85 -6.58 6.80
C ASP A 75 5.43 -5.26 6.15
N PHE A 76 4.61 -4.47 6.84
CA PHE A 76 4.03 -3.23 6.35
C PHE A 76 3.80 -2.25 7.51
N ASP A 77 3.75 -0.96 7.19
CA ASP A 77 3.25 0.09 8.08
C ASP A 77 1.91 0.61 7.57
N PHE A 78 1.07 1.07 8.50
CA PHE A 78 -0.09 1.88 8.16
C PHE A 78 0.34 3.30 7.83
N GLY A 79 -0.13 3.84 6.70
CA GLY A 79 0.03 5.25 6.33
C GLY A 79 -0.83 6.17 7.21
N ASP A 80 -0.55 7.47 7.12
CA ASP A 80 -1.13 8.48 8.02
C ASP A 80 -2.67 8.43 8.07
N ASP A 81 -3.31 8.10 6.95
CA ASP A 81 -4.77 7.95 6.81
C ASP A 81 -5.22 6.47 6.83
N GLY A 82 -4.47 5.60 7.50
CA GLY A 82 -4.75 4.16 7.59
C GLY A 82 -4.52 3.41 6.28
N GLN A 83 -3.77 3.99 5.33
CA GLN A 83 -3.41 3.35 4.07
C GLN A 83 -2.59 2.07 4.32
N ILE A 84 -2.78 1.05 3.49
CA ILE A 84 -2.12 -0.27 3.65
C ILE A 84 -1.26 -0.63 2.44
N ASP A 85 -1.12 0.29 1.51
CA ASP A 85 -0.47 0.09 0.22
C ASP A 85 0.81 0.91 0.08
N GLY A 86 1.25 1.53 1.18
CA GLY A 86 2.55 2.15 1.28
C GLY A 86 3.65 1.09 1.45
N PHE A 87 4.83 1.37 0.89
CA PHE A 87 5.98 0.48 0.98
C PHE A 87 7.29 1.27 0.98
N ASP A 88 8.38 0.59 1.31
CA ASP A 88 9.74 1.09 1.07
C ASP A 88 10.58 -0.01 0.40
N TRP A 89 11.78 0.35 -0.04
CA TRP A 89 12.69 -0.58 -0.72
C TRP A 89 13.05 -1.80 0.13
N SER A 90 13.18 -1.63 1.45
CA SER A 90 13.58 -2.69 2.38
C SER A 90 12.45 -3.69 2.57
N ARG A 91 11.21 -3.22 2.66
CA ARG A 91 10.00 -4.07 2.72
C ARG A 91 9.79 -4.84 1.44
N LEU A 92 9.96 -4.20 0.28
CA LEU A 92 9.88 -4.89 -1.02
C LEU A 92 11.00 -5.94 -1.18
N SER A 93 12.23 -5.61 -0.79
CA SER A 93 13.36 -6.55 -0.81
C SER A 93 13.09 -7.75 0.10
N SER A 94 12.70 -7.50 1.36
CA SER A 94 12.37 -8.55 2.34
C SER A 94 11.21 -9.43 1.86
N PHE A 95 10.16 -8.83 1.30
CA PHE A 95 9.03 -9.54 0.73
C PHE A 95 9.43 -10.45 -0.44
N ALA A 96 10.26 -9.95 -1.36
CA ALA A 96 10.73 -10.74 -2.50
C ALA A 96 11.71 -11.85 -2.06
N GLY A 97 12.61 -11.53 -1.14
CA GLY A 97 13.68 -12.41 -0.66
C GLY A 97 14.46 -13.05 -1.81
N SER A 98 14.73 -14.34 -1.71
CA SER A 98 15.44 -15.10 -2.76
C SER A 98 14.71 -15.20 -4.10
N LYS A 99 13.44 -14.76 -4.17
CA LYS A 99 12.65 -14.75 -5.40
C LYS A 99 12.86 -13.47 -6.22
N LEU A 100 13.54 -12.44 -5.69
CA LEU A 100 13.74 -11.15 -6.38
C LEU A 100 14.23 -11.32 -7.83
N ALA A 101 15.35 -12.01 -8.00
CA ALA A 101 15.91 -12.28 -9.34
C ALA A 101 15.07 -13.25 -10.16
N LYS A 102 14.66 -14.38 -9.56
CA LYS A 102 14.01 -15.47 -10.32
C LYS A 102 12.57 -15.14 -10.76
N ARG A 103 11.84 -14.35 -9.98
CA ARG A 103 10.41 -14.08 -10.19
C ARG A 103 10.15 -12.72 -10.83
N TYR A 104 10.97 -11.71 -10.49
CA TYR A 104 10.77 -10.33 -10.93
C TYR A 104 11.87 -9.86 -11.90
N GLY A 105 12.99 -10.60 -12.04
CA GLY A 105 14.07 -10.20 -12.95
C GLY A 105 14.86 -8.98 -12.44
N ILE A 106 14.81 -8.71 -11.14
CA ILE A 106 15.59 -7.68 -10.46
C ILE A 106 16.76 -8.39 -9.76
N ARG A 107 18.00 -8.06 -10.12
CA ARG A 107 19.18 -8.87 -9.75
C ARG A 107 19.45 -8.87 -8.26
N ASP A 108 19.36 -7.70 -7.63
CA ASP A 108 19.73 -7.46 -6.24
C ASP A 108 19.06 -6.19 -5.70
N ASP A 109 19.33 -5.89 -4.43
CA ASP A 109 18.79 -4.72 -3.73
C ASP A 109 19.28 -3.39 -4.31
N ILE A 110 20.47 -3.38 -4.95
CA ILE A 110 21.02 -2.18 -5.58
C ILE A 110 20.18 -1.84 -6.80
N GLU A 111 19.88 -2.83 -7.64
CA GLU A 111 18.98 -2.64 -8.78
C GLU A 111 17.57 -2.30 -8.33
N LEU A 112 17.02 -2.96 -7.31
CA LEU A 112 15.70 -2.63 -6.78
C LEU A 112 15.61 -1.16 -6.36
N ARG A 113 16.61 -0.68 -5.61
CA ARG A 113 16.67 0.71 -5.16
C ARG A 113 16.77 1.68 -6.34
N ALA A 114 17.60 1.39 -7.33
CA ALA A 114 17.70 2.21 -8.53
C ALA A 114 16.36 2.32 -9.28
N LEU A 115 15.63 1.21 -9.42
CA LEU A 115 14.30 1.21 -10.06
C LEU A 115 13.27 2.05 -9.27
N ILE A 116 13.32 2.00 -7.93
CA ILE A 116 12.44 2.81 -7.07
C ILE A 116 12.81 4.29 -7.19
N ASP A 117 14.11 4.63 -7.20
CA ASP A 117 14.60 6.00 -7.35
C ASP A 117 14.19 6.57 -8.73
N ASP A 118 14.30 5.78 -9.80
CA ASP A 118 13.85 6.15 -11.14
C ASP A 118 12.33 6.38 -11.19
N ALA A 119 11.54 5.53 -10.51
CA ALA A 119 10.09 5.68 -10.43
C ALA A 119 9.65 6.88 -9.58
N HIS A 120 10.45 7.28 -8.59
CA HIS A 120 10.27 8.57 -7.90
C HIS A 120 10.62 9.75 -8.82
N ALA A 121 11.71 9.66 -9.57
CA ALA A 121 12.14 10.71 -10.49
C ALA A 121 11.15 10.93 -11.65
N SER A 122 10.48 9.88 -12.12
CA SER A 122 9.39 9.97 -13.09
C SER A 122 8.06 10.43 -12.48
N GLY A 123 7.96 10.42 -11.15
CA GLY A 123 6.75 10.80 -10.42
C GLY A 123 5.69 9.70 -10.35
N GLU A 124 5.97 8.48 -10.79
CA GLU A 124 5.07 7.32 -10.66
C GLU A 124 4.94 6.85 -9.21
N LEU A 125 5.99 7.04 -8.42
CA LEU A 125 5.98 6.88 -6.97
C LEU A 125 6.04 8.23 -6.26
N VAL A 126 5.22 8.39 -5.23
CA VAL A 126 5.12 9.59 -4.41
C VAL A 126 5.53 9.24 -2.98
N HIS A 127 6.45 10.01 -2.41
CA HIS A 127 6.83 9.87 -1.01
C HIS A 127 5.73 10.41 -0.09
N SER A 128 5.49 9.72 1.01
CA SER A 128 4.59 10.17 2.08
C SER A 128 5.13 11.38 2.86
N GLY A 129 6.41 11.70 2.69
CA GLY A 129 7.14 12.68 3.53
C GLY A 129 7.95 12.04 4.67
N TYR A 130 7.82 10.72 4.87
CA TYR A 130 8.64 9.95 5.80
C TYR A 130 9.25 8.71 5.13
N ILE A 131 8.82 7.50 5.51
CA ILE A 131 9.41 6.24 5.04
C ILE A 131 8.65 5.59 3.89
N LEU A 132 7.36 5.86 3.75
CA LEU A 132 6.51 5.18 2.78
C LEU A 132 6.51 5.88 1.43
N SER A 133 6.45 5.06 0.40
CA SER A 133 6.16 5.44 -0.98
C SER A 133 4.84 4.83 -1.40
N PHE A 134 4.05 5.59 -2.15
CA PHE A 134 2.78 5.18 -2.72
C PHE A 134 2.85 5.28 -4.24
N THR A 135 2.11 4.42 -4.93
CA THR A 135 1.93 4.60 -6.37
C THR A 135 0.98 5.78 -6.61
N ARG A 136 1.20 6.54 -7.69
CA ARG A 136 0.40 7.75 -7.98
C ARG A 136 -1.09 7.46 -8.14
N ASP A 137 -1.44 6.29 -8.68
CA ASP A 137 -2.83 5.83 -8.82
C ASP A 137 -3.52 5.63 -7.46
N SER A 138 -2.79 5.22 -6.42
CA SER A 138 -3.32 5.11 -5.05
C SER A 138 -3.68 6.45 -4.40
N LEU A 139 -3.07 7.54 -4.85
CA LEU A 139 -3.25 8.88 -4.28
C LEU A 139 -4.25 9.74 -5.05
N SER A 140 -4.71 9.28 -6.21
CA SER A 140 -5.76 9.97 -6.94
C SER A 140 -7.07 9.58 -6.25
N PRO A 141 -7.76 10.50 -5.54
CA PRO A 141 -9.16 10.28 -5.27
C PRO A 141 -9.79 10.10 -6.65
N GLY A 142 -10.69 9.12 -6.81
CA GLY A 142 -11.45 8.99 -8.04
C GLY A 142 -11.88 10.38 -8.49
N ALA A 143 -11.57 10.74 -9.73
CA ALA A 143 -12.19 11.88 -10.37
C ALA A 143 -13.70 11.58 -10.32
N ASP A 144 -14.33 12.03 -9.26
CA ASP A 144 -15.76 12.22 -9.18
C ASP A 144 -16.04 13.18 -10.32
N GLU A 145 -16.55 12.65 -11.42
CA GLU A 145 -17.24 13.45 -12.43
C GLU A 145 -18.40 14.12 -11.70
N THR A 146 -18.12 15.22 -11.01
CA THR A 146 -19.13 16.22 -10.72
C THR A 146 -19.48 16.81 -12.08
N ASP A 147 -20.44 16.14 -12.74
CA ASP A 147 -21.34 16.72 -13.71
C ASP A 147 -21.97 17.94 -13.04
N CYS A 148 -21.30 19.09 -13.18
CA CYS A 148 -21.90 20.38 -12.94
C CYS A 148 -22.92 20.61 -14.05
N GLY A 149 -24.06 19.93 -13.96
CA GLY A 149 -25.26 20.32 -14.67
C GLY A 149 -25.59 21.75 -14.28
N GLU A 150 -25.40 22.68 -15.22
CA GLU A 150 -25.93 24.03 -15.12
C GLU A 150 -27.45 23.95 -14.97
N PRO A 151 -28.07 24.55 -13.94
CA PRO A 151 -29.49 24.80 -13.98
C PRO A 151 -29.71 26.03 -14.87
N ASP A 152 -30.13 25.81 -16.11
CA ASP A 152 -30.60 26.90 -16.97
C ASP A 152 -31.98 27.36 -16.46
N ASP A 153 -31.94 28.46 -15.73
CA ASP A 153 -33.07 29.17 -15.16
C ASP A 153 -33.78 29.95 -16.27
N ALA A 154 -34.84 29.38 -16.83
CA ALA A 154 -35.71 30.09 -17.78
C ALA A 154 -37.19 29.99 -17.36
N ARG A 155 -37.59 30.94 -16.52
CA ARG A 155 -38.99 31.38 -16.39
C ARG A 155 -39.34 32.33 -17.53
N GLU A 156 -40.38 32.00 -18.30
CA GLU A 156 -41.31 33.00 -18.84
C GLU A 156 -42.77 32.48 -18.74
N PRO A 157 -43.73 33.29 -18.25
CA PRO A 157 -45.15 32.95 -18.29
C PRO A 157 -45.82 33.45 -19.58
N PRO A 158 -46.89 32.77 -20.08
CA PRO A 158 -47.59 33.19 -21.29
C PRO A 158 -48.47 34.43 -21.05
N SER A 159 -48.53 35.29 -22.08
CA SER A 159 -49.50 36.39 -22.23
C SER A 159 -50.86 35.91 -22.72
#